data_AF-A0A3S2AQD7-F1
#
_entry.id   AF-A0A3S2AQD7-F1
#
_cell.length_a   1.000
_cell.length_b   1.000
_cell.length_c   1.000
_cell.angle_alpha   90.00
_cell.angle_beta   90.00
_cell.angle_gamma   90.00
#
_symmetry.space_group_name_H-M   'P 1'
#
loop_
_entity.id
_entity.type
_entity.pdbx_description
1 polymer ?
#
loop_
_entity_poly.entity_id
_entity_poly.type
_entity_poly.pdbx_seq_one_letter_code
_entity_poly.pdbx_strand_id
1 'polypeptide(L)'
;MTLTNRDIVELTAWRRQLHQYPEISNEEEKTAKEVVAFLADTGPDKVLTQLGGHGVAVTYDSGKAGPTVLFRSELDALPIEELSG
;
A
#
# COMPACT_ATOMS: atom_id res chain seq x y z
N MET A 1 17.79 -6.44 -10.16
CA MET A 1 17.30 -5.05 -10.12
C MET A 1 17.56 -4.54 -8.72
N THR A 2 18.23 -3.40 -8.56
CA THR A 2 18.51 -2.78 -7.26
C THR A 2 17.73 -1.49 -7.16
N LEU A 3 17.23 -1.15 -5.97
CA LEU A 3 16.63 0.15 -5.72
C LEU A 3 17.66 1.25 -6.03
N THR A 4 17.18 2.31 -6.68
CA THR A 4 17.94 3.50 -7.03
C THR A 4 17.68 4.62 -6.02
N ASN A 5 18.54 5.64 -6.01
CA ASN A 5 18.29 6.83 -5.19
C ASN A 5 16.96 7.51 -5.55
N ARG A 6 16.54 7.41 -6.81
CA ARG A 6 15.25 7.94 -7.27
C ARG A 6 14.09 7.20 -6.61
N ASP A 7 14.14 5.86 -6.60
CA ASP A 7 13.10 5.03 -5.96
C ASP A 7 12.96 5.37 -4.48
N ILE A 8 14.08 5.58 -3.79
CA ILE A 8 14.08 5.96 -2.37
C ILE A 8 13.43 7.34 -2.15
N VAL A 9 13.70 8.31 -3.03
CA VAL A 9 13.06 9.64 -2.95
C VAL A 9 11.55 9.55 -3.18
N GLU A 10 11.12 8.80 -4.19
CA GLU A 10 9.70 8.62 -4.52
C GLU A 10 8.96 7.90 -3.38
N LEU A 11 9.51 6.79 -2.86
CA LEU A 11 8.92 6.07 -1.73
C LEU A 11 8.89 6.91 -0.45
N THR A 12 9.91 7.74 -0.20
CA THR A 12 9.94 8.64 0.96
C THR A 12 8.86 9.72 0.84
N ALA A 13 8.65 10.27 -0.35
CA ALA A 13 7.59 11.25 -0.60
C ALA A 13 6.21 10.62 -0.40
N TRP A 14 5.98 9.42 -0.94
CA TRP A 14 4.74 8.68 -0.78
C TRP A 14 4.45 8.34 0.69
N ARG A 15 5.45 7.86 1.44
CA ARG A 15 5.33 7.65 2.89
C ARG A 15 4.89 8.92 3.63
N ARG A 16 5.48 10.07 3.29
CA ARG A 16 5.13 11.36 3.92
C ARG A 16 3.71 11.79 3.59
N GLN A 17 3.23 11.53 2.37
CA GLN A 17 1.84 11.79 1.98
C GLN A 17 0.87 10.95 2.82
N LEU A 18 1.11 9.64 2.95
CA LEU A 18 0.30 8.76 3.80
C LEU A 18 0.31 9.22 5.26
N HIS A 19 1.48 9.58 5.78
CA HIS A 19 1.66 10.07 7.16
C HIS A 19 0.92 11.39 7.43
N GLN A 20 0.79 12.26 6.43
CA GLN A 20 0.10 13.55 6.57
C GLN A 20 -1.43 13.41 6.64
N TYR A 21 -1.98 12.31 6.10
CA TYR A 21 -3.42 12.06 6.08
C TYR A 21 -3.74 10.67 6.65
N PRO A 22 -3.43 10.42 7.95
CA PRO A 22 -3.67 9.13 8.57
C PRO A 22 -5.17 8.87 8.71
N GLU A 23 -5.57 7.62 8.52
CA GLU A 23 -6.93 7.13 8.79
C GLU A 23 -6.87 6.03 9.86
N ILE A 24 -7.83 6.03 10.78
CA ILE A 24 -7.86 5.09 11.92
C ILE A 24 -8.42 3.73 11.50
N SER A 25 -8.26 2.74 12.38
CA SER A 25 -8.75 1.38 12.16
C SER A 25 -10.24 1.34 11.75
N ASN A 26 -10.54 0.66 10.65
CA ASN A 26 -11.82 0.55 9.94
C ASN A 26 -12.29 1.78 9.15
N GLU A 27 -11.51 2.86 9.08
CA GLU A 27 -11.86 4.08 8.35
C GLU A 27 -10.85 4.41 7.22
N GLU A 28 -10.04 3.44 6.81
CA GLU A 28 -8.89 3.58 5.89
C GLU A 28 -9.29 3.64 4.40
N GLU A 29 -10.43 4.26 4.09
CA GLU A 29 -10.98 4.28 2.73
C GLU A 29 -10.05 4.99 1.74
N LYS A 30 -9.48 6.15 2.12
CA LYS A 30 -8.60 6.92 1.22
C LYS A 30 -7.22 6.27 1.13
N THR A 31 -6.72 5.73 2.22
CA THR A 31 -5.43 5.03 2.30
C THR A 31 -5.45 3.79 1.42
N ALA A 32 -6.53 3.00 1.47
CA ALA A 32 -6.72 1.87 0.58
C ALA A 32 -6.74 2.28 -0.90
N LYS A 33 -7.44 3.37 -1.24
CA LYS A 33 -7.46 3.91 -2.61
C LYS A 33 -6.09 4.39 -3.07
N GLU A 34 -5.34 5.05 -2.20
CA GLU A 34 -3.99 5.53 -2.48
C GLU A 34 -3.02 4.36 -2.73
N VAL A 35 -3.10 3.27 -1.95
CA VAL A 35 -2.29 2.06 -2.18
C VAL A 35 -2.60 1.42 -3.52
N VAL A 36 -3.88 1.32 -3.90
CA VAL A 36 -4.28 0.79 -5.22
C VAL A 36 -3.75 1.69 -6.34
N ALA A 37 -3.86 3.01 -6.20
CA ALA A 37 -3.36 3.96 -7.19
C ALA A 37 -1.84 3.89 -7.34
N PHE A 38 -1.10 3.83 -6.22
CA PHE A 38 0.36 3.73 -6.22
C PHE A 38 0.85 2.43 -6.88
N LEU A 39 0.14 1.32 -6.68
CA LEU A 39 0.46 0.02 -7.27
C LEU A 39 -0.13 -0.18 -8.69
N ALA A 40 -0.80 0.81 -9.27
CA ALA A 40 -1.35 0.66 -10.63
C ALA A 40 -0.23 0.55 -11.68
N ASP A 41 0.83 1.35 -11.53
CA ASP A 41 1.92 1.45 -12.50
C ASP A 41 2.86 0.23 -12.49
N THR A 42 2.76 -0.64 -11.49
CA THR A 42 3.52 -1.90 -11.43
C THR A 42 2.89 -3.02 -12.27
N GLY A 43 1.71 -2.80 -12.85
CA GLY A 43 1.04 -3.73 -13.77
C GLY A 43 0.52 -5.02 -13.11
N PRO A 44 -0.34 -4.95 -12.07
CA PRO A 44 -0.89 -6.14 -11.44
C PRO A 44 -1.90 -6.88 -12.32
N ASP A 45 -1.91 -8.21 -12.26
CA ASP A 45 -2.87 -9.06 -12.99
C ASP A 45 -4.27 -9.01 -12.39
N LYS A 46 -4.35 -8.82 -11.06
CA LYS A 46 -5.61 -8.67 -10.35
C LYS A 46 -5.45 -7.73 -9.16
N VAL A 47 -6.43 -6.85 -9.02
CA VAL A 47 -6.62 -6.03 -7.82
C VAL A 47 -7.96 -6.41 -7.20
N LEU A 48 -7.91 -6.79 -5.93
CA LEU A 48 -9.07 -7.08 -5.10
C LEU A 48 -9.18 -5.97 -4.06
N THR A 49 -10.29 -5.25 -4.08
CA THR A 49 -10.63 -4.24 -3.08
C THR A 49 -11.79 -4.73 -2.22
N GLN A 50 -12.06 -4.00 -1.14
CA GLN A 50 -13.18 -4.27 -0.24
C GLN A 50 -13.12 -5.62 0.48
N LEU A 51 -11.91 -6.12 0.74
CA LEU A 51 -11.70 -7.35 1.51
C LEU A 51 -11.92 -7.06 2.99
N GLY A 52 -13.08 -7.47 3.51
CA GLY A 52 -13.41 -7.29 4.92
C GLY A 52 -13.53 -5.84 5.37
N GLY A 53 -13.88 -4.91 4.47
CA GLY A 53 -13.91 -3.47 4.74
C GLY A 53 -13.08 -2.72 3.71
N HIS A 54 -11.96 -2.11 4.14
CA HIS A 54 -11.03 -1.39 3.25
C HIS A 54 -9.83 -2.23 2.80
N GLY A 55 -9.80 -3.53 3.10
CA GLY A 55 -8.69 -4.40 2.73
C GLY A 55 -8.47 -4.47 1.21
N VAL A 56 -7.19 -4.50 0.83
CA VAL A 56 -6.72 -4.60 -0.56
C VAL A 56 -5.79 -5.81 -0.69
N ALA A 57 -5.94 -6.57 -1.77
CA ALA A 57 -4.96 -7.57 -2.19
C ALA A 57 -4.65 -7.40 -3.67
N VAL A 58 -3.36 -7.49 -4.00
CA VAL A 58 -2.86 -7.38 -5.38
C VAL A 58 -2.11 -8.65 -5.72
N THR A 59 -2.37 -9.21 -6.90
CA THR A 59 -1.71 -10.44 -7.36
C THR A 59 -0.92 -10.19 -8.63
N TYR A 60 0.28 -10.78 -8.68
CA TYR A 60 1.14 -10.85 -9.87
C TYR A 60 1.34 -12.34 -10.18
N ASP A 61 0.74 -12.82 -11.27
CA ASP A 61 0.82 -14.20 -11.71
C ASP A 61 1.88 -14.33 -12.81
N SER A 62 2.92 -15.11 -12.52
CA SER A 62 3.98 -15.38 -13.50
C SER A 62 3.54 -16.25 -14.68
N GLY A 63 2.34 -16.85 -14.63
CA GLY A 63 1.80 -17.82 -15.59
C GLY A 63 2.49 -19.19 -15.52
N LYS A 64 3.32 -19.42 -14.49
CA LYS A 64 4.12 -20.63 -14.30
C LYS A 64 3.73 -21.33 -13.01
N ALA A 65 3.69 -22.67 -13.05
CA ALA A 65 3.49 -23.47 -11.86
C ALA A 65 4.62 -23.25 -10.85
N GLY A 66 4.27 -23.07 -9.57
CA GLY A 66 5.23 -22.81 -8.51
C GLY A 66 4.56 -22.37 -7.21
N PRO A 67 5.35 -22.11 -6.15
CA PRO A 67 4.84 -21.61 -4.88
C PRO A 67 4.36 -20.16 -4.99
N THR A 68 3.43 -19.78 -4.10
CA THR A 68 2.94 -18.41 -3.94
C THR A 68 3.58 -17.77 -2.71
N VAL A 69 4.01 -16.51 -2.83
CA VAL A 69 4.55 -15.71 -1.73
C VAL A 69 3.62 -14.52 -1.48
N LEU A 70 3.31 -14.26 -0.20
CA LEU A 70 2.48 -13.13 0.22
C LEU A 70 3.33 -12.11 0.99
N PHE A 71 3.27 -10.85 0.56
CA PHE A 71 3.70 -9.70 1.36
C PHE A 71 2.46 -9.06 2.00
N ARG A 72 2.56 -8.72 3.29
CA ARG A 72 1.45 -8.14 4.05
C ARG A 72 1.92 -6.91 4.82
N SER A 73 1.12 -5.86 4.77
CA SER A 73 1.28 -4.62 5.53
C SER A 73 -0.09 -4.10 5.96
N GLU A 74 -0.12 -3.30 7.03
CA GLU A 74 -1.34 -2.64 7.50
C GLU A 74 -1.51 -1.25 6.89
N LEU A 75 -2.74 -0.75 6.89
CA LEU A 75 -3.10 0.57 6.35
C LEU A 75 -3.38 1.60 7.45
N ASP A 76 -3.83 1.15 8.62
CA ASP A 76 -4.38 2.02 9.64
C ASP A 76 -3.33 2.74 10.48
N ALA A 77 -3.72 3.92 10.90
CA ALA A 77 -3.02 4.72 11.89
C ALA A 77 -3.67 4.55 13.27
N LEU A 78 -3.03 5.14 14.28
CA LEU A 78 -3.53 5.17 15.65
C LEU A 78 -4.22 6.51 15.95
N PRO A 79 -5.25 6.52 16.81
CA PRO A 79 -5.93 7.73 17.26
C PRO A 79 -5.10 8.44 18.35
N ILE A 80 -3.92 8.93 17.98
CA ILE A 80 -2.99 9.65 18.87
C ILE A 80 -2.60 11.00 18.27
N GLU A 81 -2.39 11.97 19.13
CA GLU A 81 -1.84 13.26 18.72
C GLU A 81 -0.33 13.14 18.54
N GLU A 82 0.16 13.47 17.34
CA GLU A 82 1.57 13.46 17.03
C GLU A 82 2.26 14.70 17.64
N LEU A 83 3.26 14.47 18.50
CA LEU A 83 3.98 15.55 19.19
C LEU A 83 5.19 16.09 18.40
N SER A 84 5.60 15.37 17.35
CA SER A 84 6.77 15.68 16.52
C SER A 84 6.59 15.10 15.12
N GLY A 85 6.86 15.88 14.08
CA GLY A 85 6.82 15.43 12.67
C GLY A 85 8.15 14.89 12.13
#